data_AF-A0A1Y3WVW0-F1
#
_entry.id   AF-A0A1Y3WVW0-F1
#
_cell.length_a   1.000
_cell.length_b   1.000
_cell.length_c   1.000
_cell.angle_alpha   90.00
_cell.angle_beta   90.00
_cell.angle_gamma   90.00
#
_symmetry.space_group_name_H-M   'P 1'
#
loop_
_entity.id
_entity.type
_entity.pdbx_description
1 polymer ?
#
loop_
_entity_poly.entity_id
_entity_poly.type
_entity_poly.pdbx_seq_one_letter_code
_entity_poly.pdbx_strand_id
1 'polypeptide(L)'
;MTRLQYTCPGCGTPLGYEGLCWKCKSEQERNAALAWTPEQITEKQRNLIQNIQRLAEMEEPEFTDFWQLLSYHNAIAPEIQRAALAAGVLWPCEIYYHAPKDVRDGLIHALLSTEDSNGASQLMSCLAMQGDDKAMETLLELERNPRPWRKNLYVDPSSYAQIGGWTFDKEGRRTQLNFDICYPMVKGVSGEASPVRIGRARKDTCPHCGGRMVDMLVLDGRDERLQFLGLDGILTATCCPSCVGFLKGPAFNSFTPDGGVEVFPSELFDGAEKADCYVSPEDYKALTENPFVLGKTPVPLFYGAACQDVNTIGGFANWVQDAEYTTCPHCGKPMKYLAQIQWDTVFDCAEGTLYVEFCPDCQIVSMQHQQT
;
A
#
# COMPACT_ATOMS: atom_id res chain seq x y z
N MET A 1 -5.86 29.47 -22.90
CA MET A 1 -5.63 28.02 -22.74
C MET A 1 -4.99 27.50 -24.01
N THR A 2 -3.72 27.12 -23.95
CA THR A 2 -2.99 26.53 -25.07
C THR A 2 -3.57 25.14 -25.32
N ARG A 3 -4.17 24.91 -26.48
CA ARG A 3 -4.74 23.59 -26.83
C ARG A 3 -3.59 22.61 -27.01
N LEU A 4 -3.55 21.56 -26.19
CA LEU A 4 -2.60 20.47 -26.34
C LEU A 4 -2.76 19.85 -27.74
N GLN A 5 -1.64 19.59 -28.43
CA GLN A 5 -1.63 19.25 -29.85
C GLN A 5 -1.96 17.78 -30.12
N TYR A 6 -1.79 16.90 -29.12
CA TYR A 6 -1.97 15.46 -29.26
C TYR A 6 -3.08 14.94 -28.34
N THR A 7 -3.52 13.71 -28.59
CA THR A 7 -4.48 12.98 -27.76
C THR A 7 -4.02 11.54 -27.59
N CYS A 8 -4.11 11.00 -26.37
CA CYS A 8 -3.83 9.61 -26.10
C CYS A 8 -4.72 8.71 -26.99
N PRO A 9 -4.15 7.81 -27.82
CA PRO A 9 -4.94 6.93 -28.67
C PRO A 9 -5.72 5.88 -27.87
N GLY A 10 -5.34 5.60 -26.61
CA GLY A 10 -6.02 4.64 -25.74
C GLY A 10 -7.28 5.18 -25.08
N CYS A 11 -7.28 6.45 -24.63
CA CYS A 11 -8.38 7.00 -23.81
C CYS A 11 -8.82 8.41 -24.21
N GLY A 12 -8.17 9.05 -25.19
CA GLY A 12 -8.52 10.38 -25.67
C GLY A 12 -8.03 11.55 -24.82
N THR A 13 -7.33 11.31 -23.69
CA THR A 13 -6.75 12.38 -22.86
C THR A 13 -5.85 13.31 -23.70
N PRO A 14 -6.03 14.64 -23.64
CA PRO A 14 -5.16 15.59 -24.33
C PRO A 14 -3.70 15.53 -23.83
N LEU A 15 -2.72 15.54 -24.73
CA LEU A 15 -1.30 15.38 -24.43
C LEU A 15 -0.41 16.43 -25.11
N GLY A 16 0.70 16.76 -24.44
CA GLY A 16 1.78 17.58 -25.00
C GLY A 16 2.75 16.83 -25.92
N TYR A 17 2.59 15.51 -26.06
CA TYR A 17 3.47 14.62 -26.83
C TYR A 17 2.65 13.56 -27.59
N GLU A 18 3.24 12.97 -28.63
CA GLU A 18 2.67 11.87 -29.40
C GLU A 18 2.84 10.53 -28.64
N GLY A 19 1.75 9.79 -28.44
CA GLY A 19 1.79 8.46 -27.81
C GLY A 19 0.68 8.22 -26.79
N LEU A 20 0.84 7.16 -25.98
CA LEU A 20 -0.06 6.84 -24.87
C LEU A 20 0.17 7.79 -23.70
N CYS A 21 -0.92 8.19 -23.02
CA CYS A 21 -0.79 8.81 -21.71
C CYS A 21 -0.20 7.81 -20.73
N TRP A 22 0.37 8.31 -19.63
CA TRP A 22 0.98 7.49 -18.60
C TRP A 22 0.04 6.37 -18.11
N LYS A 23 -1.24 6.67 -17.82
CA LYS A 23 -2.23 5.67 -17.38
C LYS A 23 -2.40 4.51 -18.37
N CYS A 24 -2.54 4.82 -19.67
CA CYS A 24 -2.68 3.79 -20.70
C CYS A 24 -1.37 3.02 -20.94
N LYS A 25 -0.21 3.66 -20.76
CA LYS A 25 1.09 3.01 -20.85
C LYS A 25 1.28 2.01 -19.70
N SER A 26 1.02 2.43 -18.46
CA SER A 26 1.07 1.57 -17.27
C SER A 26 0.11 0.38 -17.38
N GLU A 27 -1.13 0.61 -17.86
CA GLU A 27 -2.09 -0.47 -18.12
C GLU A 27 -1.60 -1.44 -19.20
N GLN A 28 -0.99 -0.93 -20.28
CA GLN A 28 -0.41 -1.76 -21.34
C GLN A 28 0.76 -2.62 -20.81
N GLU A 29 1.67 -2.03 -20.05
CA GLU A 29 2.83 -2.71 -19.47
C GLU A 29 2.39 -3.79 -18.46
N ARG A 30 1.42 -3.48 -17.59
CA ARG A 30 0.81 -4.48 -16.69
C ARG A 30 0.16 -5.61 -17.46
N ASN A 31 -0.64 -5.31 -18.49
CA ASN A 31 -1.29 -6.36 -19.29
C ASN A 31 -0.27 -7.25 -20.02
N ALA A 32 0.84 -6.67 -20.49
CA ALA A 32 1.94 -7.43 -21.08
C ALA A 32 2.62 -8.35 -20.04
N ALA A 33 2.83 -7.86 -18.82
CA ALA A 33 3.41 -8.64 -17.73
C ALA A 33 2.47 -9.78 -17.30
N LEU A 34 1.18 -9.51 -17.13
CA LEU A 34 0.17 -10.53 -16.79
C LEU A 34 0.05 -11.63 -17.85
N ALA A 35 0.40 -11.34 -19.11
CA ALA A 35 0.33 -12.28 -20.22
C ALA A 35 1.58 -13.18 -20.39
N TRP A 36 2.56 -13.10 -19.48
CA TRP A 36 3.76 -13.93 -19.57
C TRP A 36 3.47 -15.42 -19.53
N THR A 37 4.15 -16.18 -20.38
CA THR A 37 4.11 -17.65 -20.35
C THR A 37 4.98 -18.19 -19.20
N PRO A 38 4.75 -19.43 -18.76
CA PRO A 38 5.61 -20.09 -17.77
C PRO A 38 7.10 -20.11 -18.16
N GLU A 39 7.42 -20.23 -19.45
CA GLU A 39 8.78 -20.18 -19.97
C GLU A 39 9.40 -18.79 -19.81
N GLN A 40 8.63 -17.73 -20.10
CA GLN A 40 9.09 -16.35 -19.91
C GLN A 40 9.32 -16.02 -18.43
N ILE A 41 8.42 -16.49 -17.54
CA ILE A 41 8.60 -16.35 -16.08
C ILE A 41 9.92 -17.02 -15.65
N THR A 42 10.15 -18.26 -16.09
CA THR A 42 11.38 -19.01 -15.77
C THR A 42 12.64 -18.33 -16.31
N GLU A 43 12.58 -17.77 -17.51
CA GLU A 43 13.67 -17.00 -18.10
C GLU A 43 14.00 -15.75 -17.28
N LYS A 44 12.97 -15.00 -16.87
CA LYS A 44 13.13 -13.79 -16.06
C LYS A 44 13.68 -14.08 -14.67
N GLN A 45 13.21 -15.14 -14.02
CA GLN A 45 13.81 -15.61 -12.76
C GLN A 45 15.29 -15.93 -12.92
N ARG A 46 15.68 -16.63 -14.00
CA ARG A 46 17.08 -16.96 -14.27
C ARG A 46 17.93 -15.72 -14.51
N ASN A 47 17.44 -14.77 -15.29
CA ASN A 47 18.13 -13.51 -15.57
C ASN A 47 18.31 -12.69 -14.28
N LEU A 48 17.27 -12.62 -13.44
CA LEU A 48 17.33 -11.93 -12.15
C LEU A 48 18.38 -12.56 -11.21
N ILE A 49 18.47 -13.89 -11.16
CA ILE A 49 19.52 -14.58 -10.36
C ILE A 49 20.92 -14.23 -10.86
N GLN A 50 21.13 -14.23 -12.17
CA GLN A 50 22.44 -13.94 -12.76
C GLN A 50 22.89 -12.49 -12.53
N ASN A 51 21.93 -11.57 -12.47
CA ASN A 51 22.16 -10.14 -12.41
C ASN A 51 21.67 -9.52 -11.09
N ILE A 52 21.64 -10.29 -10.00
CA ILE A 52 20.93 -9.90 -8.77
C ILE A 52 21.38 -8.58 -8.16
N GLN A 53 22.64 -8.17 -8.37
CA GLN A 53 23.16 -6.87 -7.90
C GLN A 53 22.48 -5.67 -8.59
N ARG A 54 22.10 -5.83 -9.87
CA ARG A 54 21.42 -4.80 -10.67
C ARG A 54 20.05 -4.43 -10.08
N LEU A 55 19.41 -5.36 -9.36
CA LEU A 55 18.18 -5.10 -8.61
C LEU A 55 18.39 -4.04 -7.52
N ALA A 56 19.47 -4.13 -6.75
CA ALA A 56 19.80 -3.17 -5.69
C ALA A 56 20.12 -1.77 -6.24
N GLU A 57 20.56 -1.70 -7.49
CA GLU A 57 20.92 -0.48 -8.21
C GLU A 57 19.74 0.12 -9.00
N MET A 58 18.53 -0.47 -8.89
CA MET A 58 17.34 -0.06 -9.64
C MET A 58 17.53 -0.11 -11.16
N GLU A 59 18.38 -1.01 -11.66
CA GLU A 59 18.66 -1.08 -13.08
C GLU A 59 17.62 -1.91 -13.84
N GLU A 60 17.33 -1.47 -15.06
CA GLU A 60 16.45 -2.18 -15.99
C GLU A 60 17.22 -3.27 -16.78
N PRO A 61 16.57 -4.41 -17.10
CA PRO A 61 15.18 -4.76 -16.77
C PRO A 61 15.00 -5.42 -15.39
N GLU A 62 16.06 -5.67 -14.62
CA GLU A 62 15.99 -6.48 -13.38
C GLU A 62 15.05 -5.89 -12.33
N PHE A 63 15.01 -4.56 -12.19
CA PHE A 63 14.09 -3.90 -11.26
C PHE A 63 12.62 -4.11 -11.65
N THR A 64 12.27 -3.83 -12.91
CA THR A 64 10.91 -4.05 -13.42
C THR A 64 10.53 -5.53 -13.40
N ASP A 65 11.43 -6.42 -13.82
CA ASP A 65 11.16 -7.85 -13.86
C ASP A 65 10.96 -8.43 -12.46
N PHE A 66 11.72 -7.98 -11.45
CA PHE A 66 11.50 -8.37 -10.05
C PHE A 66 10.08 -8.03 -9.59
N TRP A 67 9.65 -6.78 -9.75
CA TRP A 67 8.33 -6.36 -9.30
C TRP A 67 7.22 -7.05 -10.09
N GLN A 68 7.38 -7.27 -11.38
CA GLN A 68 6.39 -8.00 -12.18
C GLN A 68 6.32 -9.49 -11.80
N LEU A 69 7.45 -10.14 -11.51
CA LEU A 69 7.47 -11.51 -10.97
C LEU A 69 6.75 -11.58 -9.62
N LEU A 70 6.99 -10.62 -8.72
CA LEU A 70 6.38 -10.59 -7.39
C LEU A 70 4.88 -10.23 -7.44
N SER A 71 4.53 -9.09 -8.03
CA SER A 71 3.20 -8.48 -7.98
C SER A 71 2.16 -9.15 -8.87
N TYR A 72 2.57 -9.79 -9.97
CA TYR A 72 1.63 -10.37 -10.94
C TYR A 72 1.67 -11.90 -11.02
N HIS A 73 2.80 -12.51 -10.64
CA HIS A 73 2.99 -13.96 -10.79
C HIS A 73 3.26 -14.70 -9.48
N ASN A 74 3.51 -13.98 -8.37
CA ASN A 74 3.96 -14.57 -7.10
C ASN A 74 5.15 -15.53 -7.32
N ALA A 75 6.10 -15.10 -8.14
CA ALA A 75 7.14 -15.96 -8.73
C ALA A 75 8.54 -15.63 -8.22
N ILE A 76 8.68 -15.21 -6.96
CA ILE A 76 10.00 -15.12 -6.32
C ILE A 76 10.38 -16.49 -5.76
N ALA A 77 11.32 -17.16 -6.45
CA ALA A 77 11.77 -18.49 -6.07
C ALA A 77 12.84 -18.44 -4.96
N PRO A 78 12.95 -19.48 -4.11
CA PRO A 78 13.99 -19.57 -3.08
C PRO A 78 15.42 -19.37 -3.59
N GLU A 79 15.71 -19.74 -4.83
CA GLU A 79 17.02 -19.56 -5.47
C GLU A 79 17.36 -18.07 -5.66
N ILE A 80 16.36 -17.23 -5.96
CA ILE A 80 16.51 -15.77 -6.07
C ILE A 80 16.88 -15.19 -4.71
N GLN A 81 16.19 -15.63 -3.65
CA GLN A 81 16.44 -15.21 -2.26
C GLN A 81 17.84 -15.59 -1.78
N ARG A 82 18.30 -16.81 -2.09
CA ARG A 82 19.66 -17.26 -1.78
C ARG A 82 20.71 -16.46 -2.54
N ALA A 83 20.47 -16.16 -3.82
CA ALA A 83 21.37 -15.35 -4.64
C ALA A 83 21.47 -13.92 -4.08
N ALA A 84 20.34 -13.31 -3.70
CA ALA A 84 20.30 -11.99 -3.10
C ALA A 84 21.10 -11.95 -1.78
N LEU A 85 20.87 -12.91 -0.88
CA LEU A 85 21.60 -13.00 0.37
C LEU A 85 23.11 -13.18 0.13
N ALA A 86 23.50 -14.07 -0.77
CA ALA A 86 24.90 -14.32 -1.10
C ALA A 86 25.60 -13.07 -1.70
N ALA A 87 24.86 -12.26 -2.45
CA ALA A 87 25.35 -11.02 -3.05
C ALA A 87 25.25 -9.80 -2.11
N GLY A 88 24.65 -9.94 -0.91
CA GLY A 88 24.42 -8.84 0.02
C GLY A 88 23.34 -7.84 -0.43
N VAL A 89 22.41 -8.27 -1.29
CA VAL A 89 21.30 -7.45 -1.79
C VAL A 89 20.19 -7.42 -0.75
N LEU A 90 19.97 -6.25 -0.13
CA LEU A 90 18.99 -6.05 0.95
C LEU A 90 17.80 -5.16 0.56
N TRP A 91 17.81 -4.62 -0.65
CA TRP A 91 16.73 -3.80 -1.19
C TRP A 91 16.44 -4.19 -2.65
N PRO A 92 15.16 -4.27 -3.07
CA PRO A 92 13.95 -4.20 -2.24
C PRO A 92 13.84 -5.40 -1.29
N CYS A 93 13.36 -5.18 -0.06
CA CYS A 93 13.35 -6.19 1.00
C CYS A 93 12.29 -7.29 0.77
N GLU A 94 11.28 -6.99 -0.03
CA GLU A 94 10.19 -7.85 -0.49
C GLU A 94 10.69 -9.12 -1.16
N ILE A 95 11.92 -9.10 -1.70
CA ILE A 95 12.57 -10.29 -2.24
C ILE A 95 12.61 -11.43 -1.21
N TYR A 96 12.73 -11.10 0.09
CA TYR A 96 12.79 -12.05 1.18
C TYR A 96 11.42 -12.49 1.71
N TYR A 97 10.32 -12.11 1.06
CA TYR A 97 8.98 -12.53 1.47
C TYR A 97 8.89 -14.05 1.60
N HIS A 98 8.60 -14.52 2.82
CA HIS A 98 8.57 -15.95 3.17
C HIS A 98 9.81 -16.77 2.76
N ALA A 99 10.99 -16.15 2.79
CA ALA A 99 12.24 -16.83 2.46
C ALA A 99 12.49 -18.10 3.31
N PRO A 100 13.13 -19.13 2.75
CA PRO A 100 13.36 -20.39 3.45
C PRO A 100 14.29 -20.22 4.66
N LYS A 101 14.27 -21.21 5.56
CA LYS A 101 14.99 -21.17 6.84
C LYS A 101 16.48 -20.90 6.70
N ASP A 102 17.13 -21.41 5.66
CA ASP A 102 18.55 -21.17 5.41
C ASP A 102 18.84 -19.70 5.06
N VAL A 103 17.97 -19.06 4.29
CA VAL A 103 18.07 -17.62 3.98
C VAL A 103 17.80 -16.78 5.23
N ARG A 104 16.76 -17.12 5.99
CA ARG A 104 16.46 -16.48 7.28
C ARG A 104 17.66 -16.52 8.22
N ASP A 105 18.25 -17.70 8.41
CA ASP A 105 19.37 -17.87 9.34
C ASP A 105 20.60 -17.07 8.88
N GLY A 106 20.81 -16.94 7.56
CA GLY A 106 21.81 -16.05 6.99
C GLY A 106 21.53 -14.55 7.24
N LEU A 107 20.28 -14.11 7.09
CA LEU A 107 19.87 -12.74 7.43
C LEU A 107 20.05 -12.44 8.91
N ILE A 108 19.67 -13.36 9.80
CA ILE A 108 19.89 -13.25 11.25
C ILE A 108 21.40 -13.17 11.54
N HIS A 109 22.22 -14.03 10.92
CA HIS A 109 23.65 -13.99 11.11
C HIS A 109 24.25 -12.64 10.69
N ALA A 110 23.85 -12.10 9.53
CA ALA A 110 24.28 -10.79 9.06
C ALA A 110 23.84 -9.67 10.04
N LEU A 111 22.58 -9.71 10.51
CA LEU A 111 22.05 -8.70 11.45
C LEU A 111 22.75 -8.74 12.81
N LEU A 112 23.08 -9.93 13.29
CA LEU A 112 23.80 -10.12 14.54
C LEU A 112 25.32 -9.92 14.40
N SER A 113 25.82 -9.71 13.18
CA SER A 113 27.24 -9.44 12.93
C SER A 113 27.51 -7.99 12.51
N THR A 114 26.50 -7.24 12.08
CA THR A 114 26.66 -5.84 11.68
C THR A 114 26.92 -4.92 12.88
N GLU A 115 27.80 -3.95 12.68
CA GLU A 115 28.03 -2.80 13.55
C GLU A 115 27.44 -1.50 12.96
N ASP A 116 26.97 -1.55 11.70
CA ASP A 116 26.39 -0.41 10.98
C ASP A 116 24.87 -0.35 11.16
N SER A 117 24.38 0.84 11.51
CA SER A 117 22.94 1.07 11.73
C SER A 117 22.13 0.97 10.44
N ASN A 118 22.68 1.41 9.31
CA ASN A 118 21.96 1.36 8.02
C ASN A 118 21.85 -0.08 7.50
N GLY A 119 22.91 -0.87 7.62
CA GLY A 119 22.85 -2.31 7.35
C GLY A 119 21.87 -3.01 8.29
N ALA A 120 21.86 -2.65 9.57
CA ALA A 120 20.92 -3.22 10.55
C ALA A 120 19.45 -2.90 10.22
N SER A 121 19.13 -1.67 9.84
CA SER A 121 17.76 -1.29 9.46
C SER A 121 17.27 -2.10 8.25
N GLN A 122 18.08 -2.20 7.19
CA GLN A 122 17.73 -2.98 6.00
C GLN A 122 17.56 -4.48 6.29
N LEU A 123 18.44 -5.05 7.12
CA LEU A 123 18.35 -6.45 7.53
C LEU A 123 17.11 -6.73 8.39
N MET A 124 16.71 -5.80 9.25
CA MET A 124 15.46 -5.90 10.00
C MET A 124 14.24 -5.87 9.07
N SER A 125 14.22 -5.02 8.04
CA SER A 125 13.17 -5.02 7.01
C SER A 125 13.12 -6.34 6.23
N CYS A 126 14.27 -6.91 5.87
CA CYS A 126 14.35 -8.23 5.21
C CYS A 126 13.80 -9.36 6.11
N LEU A 127 14.13 -9.34 7.41
CA LEU A 127 13.56 -10.29 8.38
C LEU A 127 12.06 -10.09 8.59
N ALA A 128 11.58 -8.84 8.54
CA ALA A 128 10.16 -8.55 8.57
C ALA A 128 9.42 -9.23 7.42
N MET A 129 9.96 -9.13 6.20
CA MET A 129 9.42 -9.79 5.01
C MET A 129 9.48 -11.32 5.10
N GLN A 130 10.56 -11.88 5.64
CA GLN A 130 10.64 -13.33 5.88
C GLN A 130 9.55 -13.80 6.85
N GLY A 131 9.41 -13.10 7.97
CA GLY A 131 8.19 -13.05 8.76
C GLY A 131 7.85 -14.28 9.61
N ASP A 132 8.76 -15.24 9.79
CA ASP A 132 8.48 -16.41 10.64
C ASP A 132 8.73 -16.14 12.15
N ASP A 133 8.38 -17.12 12.99
CA ASP A 133 8.50 -16.98 14.45
C ASP A 133 9.95 -16.69 14.89
N LYS A 134 10.95 -17.20 14.16
CA LYS A 134 12.36 -16.98 14.50
C LYS A 134 12.82 -15.57 14.12
N ALA A 135 12.31 -15.03 13.02
CA ALA A 135 12.49 -13.61 12.69
C ALA A 135 11.89 -12.72 13.80
N MET A 136 10.65 -13.00 14.22
CA MET A 136 10.00 -12.27 15.33
C MET A 136 10.80 -12.35 16.64
N GLU A 137 11.21 -13.55 17.06
CA GLU A 137 12.03 -13.74 18.26
C GLU A 137 13.32 -12.92 18.21
N THR A 138 13.95 -12.84 17.03
CA THR A 138 15.21 -12.10 16.84
C THR A 138 14.96 -10.59 16.95
N LEU A 139 13.91 -10.07 16.32
CA LEU A 139 13.56 -8.65 16.42
C LEU A 139 13.16 -8.26 17.86
N LEU A 140 12.39 -9.12 18.54
CA LEU A 140 12.02 -8.91 19.95
C LEU A 140 13.23 -8.91 20.88
N GLU A 141 14.20 -9.81 20.66
CA GLU A 141 15.43 -9.84 21.44
C GLU A 141 16.27 -8.58 21.23
N LEU A 142 16.34 -8.06 20.01
CA LEU A 142 17.01 -6.79 19.70
C LEU A 142 16.28 -5.58 20.32
N GLU A 143 14.97 -5.65 20.47
CA GLU A 143 14.20 -4.59 21.14
C GLU A 143 14.42 -4.60 22.65
N ARG A 144 14.50 -5.79 23.26
CA ARG A 144 14.76 -5.96 24.70
C ARG A 144 16.24 -5.70 25.05
N ASN A 145 17.15 -6.11 24.18
CA ASN A 145 18.60 -6.03 24.36
C ASN A 145 19.24 -5.31 23.16
N PRO A 146 19.06 -3.98 23.06
CA PRO A 146 19.49 -3.23 21.89
C PRO A 146 21.01 -3.23 21.73
N ARG A 147 21.45 -3.42 20.48
CA ARG A 147 22.85 -3.31 20.09
C ARG A 147 23.29 -1.84 20.00
N PRO A 148 24.60 -1.52 20.07
CA PRO A 148 25.08 -0.14 20.03
C PRO A 148 24.61 0.70 18.83
N TRP A 149 24.38 0.07 17.67
CA TRP A 149 23.88 0.75 16.48
C TRP A 149 22.42 1.21 16.59
N ARG A 150 21.61 0.63 17.51
CA ARG A 150 20.19 1.00 17.70
C ARG A 150 20.04 2.49 18.04
N LYS A 151 21.00 3.10 18.75
CA LYS A 151 20.96 4.53 19.13
C LYS A 151 20.95 5.49 17.93
N ASN A 152 21.37 5.03 16.76
CA ASN A 152 21.41 5.81 15.53
C ASN A 152 20.16 5.59 14.65
N LEU A 153 19.18 4.80 15.13
CA LEU A 153 17.91 4.56 14.45
C LEU A 153 16.80 5.35 15.14
N TYR A 154 15.82 5.80 14.34
CA TYR A 154 14.68 6.58 14.85
C TYR A 154 13.60 5.72 15.52
N VAL A 155 13.50 4.44 15.12
CA VAL A 155 12.40 3.54 15.51
C VAL A 155 12.91 2.19 16.02
N ASP A 156 12.03 1.48 16.73
CA ASP A 156 12.32 0.17 17.31
C ASP A 156 12.16 -0.98 16.30
N PRO A 157 12.73 -2.18 16.57
CA PRO A 157 12.55 -3.37 15.73
C PRO A 157 11.09 -3.72 15.43
N SER A 158 10.17 -3.50 16.37
CA SER A 158 8.72 -3.66 16.15
C SER A 158 8.14 -2.75 15.06
N SER A 159 8.74 -1.58 14.79
CA SER A 159 8.38 -0.71 13.67
C SER A 159 8.89 -1.28 12.34
N TYR A 160 10.11 -1.82 12.30
CA TYR A 160 10.63 -2.49 11.09
C TYR A 160 9.81 -3.72 10.72
N ALA A 161 9.28 -4.45 11.71
CA ALA A 161 8.36 -5.57 11.47
C ALA A 161 7.14 -5.16 10.61
N GLN A 162 6.68 -3.91 10.74
CA GLN A 162 5.49 -3.40 10.04
C GLN A 162 5.65 -3.45 8.51
N ILE A 163 6.88 -3.33 8.01
CA ILE A 163 7.20 -3.49 6.58
C ILE A 163 6.75 -4.86 6.07
N GLY A 164 6.89 -5.91 6.89
CA GLY A 164 6.42 -7.26 6.59
C GLY A 164 4.91 -7.47 6.79
N GLY A 165 4.14 -6.44 7.14
CA GLY A 165 2.70 -6.53 7.39
C GLY A 165 2.32 -7.07 8.78
N TRP A 166 3.23 -7.02 9.76
CA TRP A 166 2.97 -7.46 11.14
C TRP A 166 3.79 -6.67 12.16
N THR A 167 3.45 -6.76 13.44
CA THR A 167 4.24 -6.18 14.52
C THR A 167 4.10 -7.02 15.78
N PHE A 168 4.75 -6.62 16.87
CA PHE A 168 4.66 -7.29 18.15
C PHE A 168 4.76 -6.28 19.30
N ASP A 169 4.20 -6.64 20.45
CA ASP A 169 4.35 -5.86 21.68
C ASP A 169 5.56 -6.31 22.52
N LYS A 170 5.78 -5.62 23.64
CA LYS A 170 6.89 -5.89 24.57
C LYS A 170 6.85 -7.29 25.17
N GLU A 171 5.67 -7.92 25.24
CA GLU A 171 5.50 -9.29 25.69
C GLU A 171 5.82 -10.32 24.60
N GLY A 172 5.93 -9.89 23.34
CA GLY A 172 6.18 -10.74 22.17
C GLY A 172 4.91 -11.26 21.52
N ARG A 173 3.76 -10.62 21.74
CA ARG A 173 2.50 -11.00 21.10
C ARG A 173 2.43 -10.38 19.71
N ARG A 174 2.41 -11.24 18.69
CA ARG A 174 2.30 -10.84 17.28
C ARG A 174 0.93 -10.24 16.98
N THR A 175 0.92 -9.18 16.19
CA THR A 175 -0.28 -8.58 15.58
C THR A 175 -0.10 -8.53 14.07
N GLN A 176 -1.03 -9.11 13.31
CA GLN A 176 -1.03 -9.01 11.85
C GLN A 176 -1.67 -7.68 11.41
N LEU A 177 -1.00 -6.95 10.54
CA LEU A 177 -1.37 -5.60 10.12
C LEU A 177 -1.91 -5.52 8.69
N ASN A 178 -1.80 -6.59 7.90
CA ASN A 178 -2.40 -6.70 6.57
C ASN A 178 -3.22 -7.99 6.42
N PHE A 179 -3.81 -8.20 5.23
CA PHE A 179 -4.58 -9.39 4.90
C PHE A 179 -3.88 -10.21 3.83
N ASP A 180 -3.86 -11.54 4.00
CA ASP A 180 -3.30 -12.50 3.04
C ASP A 180 -4.21 -12.75 1.83
N ILE A 181 -5.10 -11.80 1.53
CA ILE A 181 -5.94 -11.79 0.34
C ILE A 181 -5.93 -10.37 -0.21
N CYS A 182 -5.74 -10.24 -1.53
CA CYS A 182 -5.78 -8.98 -2.25
C CYS A 182 -6.83 -9.06 -3.35
N TYR A 183 -7.77 -8.11 -3.36
CA TYR A 183 -8.69 -7.91 -4.48
C TYR A 183 -8.38 -6.59 -5.18
N PRO A 184 -8.29 -6.57 -6.52
CA PRO A 184 -8.18 -5.32 -7.24
C PRO A 184 -9.56 -4.65 -7.33
N MET A 185 -9.58 -3.33 -7.34
CA MET A 185 -10.73 -2.57 -7.82
C MET A 185 -10.49 -2.26 -9.30
N VAL A 186 -11.37 -2.76 -10.17
CA VAL A 186 -11.24 -2.70 -11.63
C VAL A 186 -12.34 -1.85 -12.24
N LYS A 187 -12.15 -1.37 -13.48
CA LYS A 187 -13.20 -0.64 -14.20
C LYS A 187 -14.35 -1.59 -14.54
N GLY A 188 -15.51 -1.38 -13.95
CA GLY A 188 -16.75 -2.11 -14.20
C GLY A 188 -17.53 -1.57 -15.38
N VAL A 189 -18.65 -2.23 -15.68
CA VAL A 189 -19.62 -1.70 -16.65
C VAL A 189 -20.53 -0.67 -15.97
N SER A 190 -21.05 0.29 -16.74
CA SER A 190 -21.93 1.33 -16.19
C SER A 190 -23.15 0.73 -15.49
N GLY A 191 -23.35 1.10 -14.23
CA GLY A 191 -24.45 0.60 -13.39
C GLY A 191 -24.22 -0.77 -12.75
N GLU A 192 -23.03 -1.34 -12.85
CA GLU A 192 -22.67 -2.59 -12.18
C GLU A 192 -22.76 -2.44 -10.65
N ALA A 193 -23.49 -3.35 -10.01
CA ALA A 193 -23.55 -3.41 -8.55
C ALA A 193 -22.23 -3.95 -8.01
N SER A 194 -21.66 -3.25 -7.04
CA SER A 194 -20.40 -3.62 -6.40
C SER A 194 -20.53 -3.47 -4.89
N PRO A 195 -19.96 -4.40 -4.09
CA PRO A 195 -19.89 -4.26 -2.63
C PRO A 195 -18.92 -3.16 -2.21
N VAL A 196 -18.08 -2.67 -3.13
CA VAL A 196 -17.12 -1.60 -2.92
C VAL A 196 -17.45 -0.43 -3.83
N ARG A 197 -17.44 0.77 -3.27
CA ARG A 197 -17.58 2.03 -4.00
C ARG A 197 -16.53 3.02 -3.52
N ILE A 198 -15.79 3.59 -4.47
CA ILE A 198 -14.94 4.75 -4.23
C ILE A 198 -15.75 6.01 -4.52
N GLY A 199 -15.73 6.98 -3.60
CA GLY A 199 -16.33 8.28 -3.81
C GLY A 199 -17.87 8.31 -3.76
N ARG A 200 -18.40 8.76 -2.62
CA ARG A 200 -19.79 9.21 -2.49
C ARG A 200 -19.81 10.58 -1.82
N ALA A 201 -20.16 11.62 -2.58
CA ALA A 201 -20.18 12.98 -2.04
C ALA A 201 -21.30 13.15 -1.01
N ARG A 202 -20.97 13.78 0.10
CA ARG A 202 -21.88 14.01 1.22
C ARG A 202 -22.48 15.42 1.18
N LYS A 203 -23.39 15.70 2.12
CA LYS A 203 -24.05 17.01 2.27
C LYS A 203 -23.29 17.95 3.20
N ASP A 204 -22.59 17.39 4.17
CA ASP A 204 -21.69 18.09 5.07
C ASP A 204 -20.40 18.52 4.37
N THR A 205 -19.76 19.52 4.96
CA THR A 205 -18.59 20.20 4.43
C THR A 205 -17.43 20.11 5.41
N CYS A 206 -16.21 20.10 4.88
CA CYS A 206 -14.98 20.15 5.64
C CYS A 206 -14.93 21.43 6.49
N PRO A 207 -14.64 21.34 7.80
CA PRO A 207 -14.53 22.52 8.66
C PRO A 207 -13.35 23.43 8.30
N HIS A 208 -12.32 22.89 7.64
CA HIS A 208 -11.09 23.62 7.29
C HIS A 208 -11.22 24.41 5.98
N CYS A 209 -11.70 23.77 4.90
CA CYS A 209 -11.74 24.39 3.58
C CYS A 209 -13.14 24.67 3.02
N GLY A 210 -14.19 24.24 3.72
CA GLY A 210 -15.58 24.36 3.24
C GLY A 210 -15.93 23.46 2.05
N GLY A 211 -14.97 22.67 1.53
CA GLY A 211 -15.20 21.67 0.49
C GLY A 211 -16.14 20.55 0.94
N ARG A 212 -16.70 19.78 0.01
CA ARG A 212 -17.61 18.69 0.35
C ARG A 212 -16.84 17.53 0.96
N MET A 213 -17.39 16.95 2.03
CA MET A 213 -16.90 15.67 2.54
C MET A 213 -17.27 14.54 1.57
N VAL A 214 -16.41 13.53 1.47
CA VAL A 214 -16.62 12.39 0.58
C VAL A 214 -16.41 11.11 1.37
N ASP A 215 -17.35 10.18 1.24
CA ASP A 215 -17.08 8.79 1.62
C ASP A 215 -16.14 8.21 0.57
N MET A 216 -14.84 8.22 0.88
CA MET A 216 -13.77 7.79 -0.01
C MET A 216 -13.83 6.28 -0.26
N LEU A 217 -14.24 5.50 0.74
CA LEU A 217 -14.48 4.07 0.61
C LEU A 217 -15.79 3.69 1.30
N VAL A 218 -16.70 3.07 0.56
CA VAL A 218 -17.86 2.36 1.12
C VAL A 218 -17.68 0.89 0.77
N LEU A 219 -17.69 0.02 1.77
CA LEU A 219 -17.41 -1.40 1.65
C LEU A 219 -18.45 -2.21 2.41
N ASP A 220 -19.15 -3.11 1.72
CA ASP A 220 -20.08 -4.08 2.33
C ASP A 220 -19.35 -5.39 2.62
N GLY A 221 -18.96 -5.58 3.89
CA GLY A 221 -18.21 -6.76 4.35
C GLY A 221 -19.00 -8.07 4.28
N ARG A 222 -20.31 -8.00 4.02
CA ARG A 222 -21.19 -9.18 3.90
C ARG A 222 -21.05 -9.88 2.54
N ASP A 223 -20.43 -9.25 1.55
CA ASP A 223 -20.10 -9.91 0.27
C ASP A 223 -19.13 -11.08 0.53
N GLU A 224 -19.40 -12.24 -0.07
CA GLU A 224 -18.61 -13.46 0.13
C GLU A 224 -17.12 -13.27 -0.15
N ARG A 225 -16.76 -12.41 -1.12
CA ARG A 225 -15.37 -12.10 -1.46
C ARG A 225 -14.64 -11.32 -0.36
N LEU A 226 -15.37 -10.66 0.53
CA LEU A 226 -14.83 -9.77 1.56
C LEU A 226 -14.89 -10.37 2.98
N GLN A 227 -15.34 -11.63 3.13
CA GLN A 227 -15.42 -12.32 4.43
C GLN A 227 -14.09 -12.37 5.17
N PHE A 228 -12.96 -12.37 4.45
CA PHE A 228 -11.61 -12.36 5.03
C PHE A 228 -11.30 -11.11 5.88
N LEU A 229 -12.09 -10.04 5.71
CA LEU A 229 -11.98 -8.82 6.51
C LEU A 229 -12.58 -8.98 7.91
N GLY A 230 -13.43 -9.98 8.14
CA GLY A 230 -14.13 -10.17 9.40
C GLY A 230 -15.14 -9.06 9.72
N LEU A 231 -15.66 -8.37 8.69
CA LEU A 231 -16.61 -7.28 8.82
C LEU A 231 -18.05 -7.76 8.56
N ASP A 232 -18.90 -7.73 9.58
CA ASP A 232 -20.34 -8.03 9.45
C ASP A 232 -21.17 -6.75 9.33
N GLY A 233 -21.02 -6.06 8.19
CA GLY A 233 -21.73 -4.80 7.91
C GLY A 233 -21.02 -3.92 6.90
N ILE A 234 -21.43 -2.65 6.85
CA ILE A 234 -20.91 -1.64 5.94
C ILE A 234 -19.85 -0.80 6.66
N LEU A 235 -18.61 -0.89 6.19
CA LEU A 235 -17.54 0.04 6.57
C LEU A 235 -17.59 1.25 5.65
N THR A 236 -17.53 2.45 6.23
CA THR A 236 -17.44 3.70 5.47
C THR A 236 -16.27 4.54 5.98
N ALA A 237 -15.37 4.91 5.08
CA ALA A 237 -14.24 5.80 5.34
C ALA A 237 -14.47 7.15 4.67
N THR A 238 -14.46 8.22 5.47
CA THR A 238 -14.90 9.56 5.06
C THR A 238 -13.85 10.61 5.38
N CYS A 239 -13.39 11.33 4.37
CA CYS A 239 -12.50 12.47 4.57
C CYS A 239 -12.80 13.60 3.57
N CYS A 240 -12.15 14.74 3.77
CA CYS A 240 -12.10 15.78 2.76
C CYS A 240 -10.96 15.45 1.78
N PRO A 241 -11.24 15.25 0.48
CA PRO A 241 -10.19 14.93 -0.50
C PRO A 241 -9.18 16.07 -0.65
N SER A 242 -9.56 17.31 -0.37
CA SER A 242 -8.66 18.46 -0.40
C SER A 242 -7.76 18.58 0.82
N CYS A 243 -8.21 18.16 2.01
CA CYS A 243 -7.50 18.44 3.26
C CYS A 243 -6.76 17.23 3.83
N VAL A 244 -7.08 16.00 3.42
CA VAL A 244 -6.51 14.78 4.02
C VAL A 244 -4.98 14.72 3.96
N GLY A 245 -4.36 15.26 2.90
CA GLY A 245 -2.90 15.38 2.79
C GLY A 245 -2.28 16.55 3.56
N PHE A 246 -3.09 17.41 4.17
CA PHE A 246 -2.66 18.57 4.96
C PHE A 246 -3.04 18.44 6.44
N LEU A 247 -3.50 17.27 6.88
CA LEU A 247 -3.80 17.04 8.29
C LEU A 247 -2.54 16.75 9.08
N LYS A 248 -2.56 17.13 10.35
CA LYS A 248 -1.60 16.68 11.35
C LYS A 248 -1.94 15.25 11.75
N GLY A 249 -1.39 14.30 11.00
CA GLY A 249 -1.72 12.88 11.11
C GLY A 249 -2.96 12.49 10.28
N PRO A 250 -3.47 11.26 10.44
CA PRO A 250 -4.55 10.74 9.61
C PRO A 250 -5.91 11.37 9.91
N ALA A 251 -6.80 11.33 8.91
CA ALA A 251 -8.22 11.57 9.14
C ALA A 251 -8.85 10.34 9.80
N PHE A 252 -9.77 10.55 10.75
CA PHE A 252 -10.48 9.48 11.44
C PHE A 252 -11.99 9.65 11.33
N ASN A 253 -12.69 8.52 11.25
CA ASN A 253 -14.12 8.46 11.55
C ASN A 253 -14.47 7.13 12.23
N SER A 254 -15.54 7.13 13.02
CA SER A 254 -16.22 5.89 13.39
C SER A 254 -17.22 5.50 12.30
N PHE A 255 -17.56 4.22 12.23
CA PHE A 255 -18.63 3.71 11.37
C PHE A 255 -19.55 2.78 12.13
N THR A 256 -20.80 2.69 11.69
CA THR A 256 -21.77 1.72 12.20
C THR A 256 -22.03 0.62 11.17
N PRO A 257 -22.43 -0.61 11.56
CA PRO A 257 -22.65 -1.72 10.62
C PRO A 257 -23.69 -1.46 9.51
N ASP A 258 -24.58 -0.48 9.69
CA ASP A 258 -25.53 -0.01 8.67
C ASP A 258 -24.97 1.09 7.74
N GLY A 259 -23.71 1.47 7.91
CA GLY A 259 -22.99 2.44 7.07
C GLY A 259 -23.08 3.89 7.54
N GLY A 260 -23.48 4.12 8.78
CA GLY A 260 -23.41 5.44 9.43
C GLY A 260 -21.97 5.86 9.69
N VAL A 261 -21.74 7.16 9.80
CA VAL A 261 -20.40 7.77 9.93
C VAL A 261 -20.45 8.94 10.89
N GLU A 262 -19.49 8.99 11.82
CA GLU A 262 -19.17 10.16 12.61
C GLU A 262 -17.69 10.52 12.41
N VAL A 263 -17.44 11.65 11.74
CA VAL A 263 -16.09 12.14 11.45
C VAL A 263 -15.50 12.79 12.70
N PHE A 264 -14.27 12.43 13.05
CA PHE A 264 -13.60 12.99 14.21
C PHE A 264 -12.99 14.37 13.88
N PRO A 265 -12.83 15.25 14.88
CA PRO A 265 -12.08 16.48 14.70
C PRO A 265 -10.65 16.22 14.20
N SER A 266 -10.13 17.13 13.37
CA SER A 266 -8.77 17.09 12.84
C SER A 266 -8.13 18.47 12.89
N GLU A 267 -6.79 18.51 12.86
CA GLU A 267 -5.98 19.73 12.80
C GLU A 267 -5.19 19.77 11.50
N LEU A 268 -4.94 20.94 10.93
CA LEU A 268 -4.01 21.10 9.83
C LEU A 268 -2.56 21.02 10.33
N PHE A 269 -1.64 20.53 9.49
CA PHE A 269 -0.23 20.34 9.86
C PHE A 269 0.49 21.64 10.24
N ASP A 270 0.06 22.77 9.67
CA ASP A 270 0.61 24.12 9.90
C ASP A 270 -0.06 24.85 11.08
N GLY A 271 -1.06 24.23 11.72
CA GLY A 271 -1.82 24.82 12.82
C GLY A 271 -2.83 25.89 12.39
N ALA A 272 -3.07 26.07 11.08
CA ALA A 272 -4.13 26.96 10.60
C ALA A 272 -5.52 26.39 10.88
N GLU A 273 -6.51 27.27 11.07
CA GLU A 273 -7.93 26.87 11.20
C GLU A 273 -8.62 26.75 9.83
N LYS A 274 -8.05 27.35 8.79
CA LYS A 274 -8.66 27.42 7.46
C LYS A 274 -7.65 27.14 6.37
N ALA A 275 -8.13 26.49 5.32
CA ALA A 275 -7.38 26.23 4.09
C ALA A 275 -8.26 26.53 2.87
N ASP A 276 -7.65 26.63 1.69
CA ASP A 276 -8.40 26.65 0.43
C ASP A 276 -8.81 25.23 0.03
N CYS A 277 -9.94 25.11 -0.67
CA CYS A 277 -10.37 23.86 -1.28
C CYS A 277 -9.80 23.78 -2.70
N TYR A 278 -8.91 22.82 -2.93
CA TYR A 278 -8.24 22.62 -4.22
C TYR A 278 -8.97 21.61 -5.13
N VAL A 279 -10.11 21.07 -4.69
CA VAL A 279 -10.91 20.12 -5.47
C VAL A 279 -12.01 20.88 -6.23
N SER A 280 -11.96 20.82 -7.55
CA SER A 280 -12.93 21.48 -8.43
C SER A 280 -14.27 20.71 -8.51
N PRO A 281 -15.36 21.34 -9.00
CA PRO A 281 -16.60 20.62 -9.28
C PRO A 281 -16.43 19.44 -10.23
N GLU A 282 -15.55 19.57 -11.24
CA GLU A 282 -15.18 18.53 -12.18
C GLU A 282 -14.47 17.37 -11.49
N ASP A 283 -13.59 17.65 -10.54
CA ASP A 283 -12.88 16.63 -9.75
C ASP A 283 -13.85 15.86 -8.84
N TYR A 284 -14.77 16.56 -8.16
CA TYR A 284 -15.82 15.89 -7.39
C TYR A 284 -16.68 14.98 -8.28
N LYS A 285 -16.96 15.40 -9.52
CA LYS A 285 -17.69 14.58 -10.48
C LYS A 285 -16.89 13.33 -10.87
N ALA A 286 -15.63 13.49 -11.28
CA ALA A 286 -14.76 12.37 -11.61
C ALA A 286 -14.64 11.38 -10.44
N LEU A 287 -14.42 11.88 -9.23
CA LEU A 287 -14.30 11.09 -8.02
C LEU A 287 -15.58 10.31 -7.69
N THR A 288 -16.77 10.85 -7.95
CA THR A 288 -18.04 10.19 -7.56
C THR A 288 -18.69 9.36 -8.67
N GLU A 289 -18.30 9.59 -9.93
CA GLU A 289 -18.78 8.88 -11.12
C GLU A 289 -17.73 7.90 -11.68
N ASN A 290 -16.63 7.66 -10.96
CA ASN A 290 -15.62 6.69 -11.36
C ASN A 290 -16.24 5.28 -11.53
N PRO A 291 -15.71 4.44 -12.44
CA PRO A 291 -16.30 3.15 -12.77
C PRO A 291 -15.75 1.99 -11.90
N PHE A 292 -15.04 2.25 -10.80
CA PHE A 292 -14.37 1.17 -10.08
C PHE A 292 -15.35 0.27 -9.32
N VAL A 293 -15.17 -1.04 -9.51
CA VAL A 293 -15.91 -2.12 -8.84
C VAL A 293 -14.94 -3.14 -8.27
N LEU A 294 -15.38 -3.93 -7.29
CA LEU A 294 -14.57 -5.02 -6.75
C LEU A 294 -14.34 -6.10 -7.81
N GLY A 295 -13.08 -6.47 -8.03
CA GLY A 295 -12.68 -7.56 -8.92
C GLY A 295 -13.36 -8.90 -8.56
N LYS A 296 -13.50 -9.77 -9.56
CA LYS A 296 -14.17 -11.06 -9.39
C LYS A 296 -13.30 -12.08 -8.67
N THR A 297 -11.99 -12.01 -8.87
CA THR A 297 -11.00 -12.95 -8.34
C THR A 297 -9.92 -12.19 -7.58
N PRO A 298 -9.34 -12.82 -6.55
CA PRO A 298 -8.17 -12.27 -5.90
C PRO A 298 -6.97 -12.26 -6.86
N VAL A 299 -5.99 -11.42 -6.54
CA VAL A 299 -4.71 -11.24 -7.24
C VAL A 299 -3.56 -11.49 -6.26
N PRO A 300 -2.29 -11.60 -6.72
CA PRO A 300 -1.15 -11.75 -5.81
C PRO A 300 -1.09 -10.66 -4.74
N LEU A 301 -0.52 -10.98 -3.57
CA LEU A 301 -0.55 -10.09 -2.40
C LEU A 301 0.11 -8.73 -2.65
N PHE A 302 1.18 -8.72 -3.45
CA PHE A 302 1.94 -7.53 -3.80
C PHE A 302 1.42 -6.83 -5.07
N TYR A 303 0.23 -7.19 -5.57
CA TYR A 303 -0.36 -6.56 -6.78
C TYR A 303 -0.43 -5.03 -6.66
N GLY A 304 -0.74 -4.53 -5.46
CA GLY A 304 -0.82 -3.10 -5.17
C GLY A 304 0.53 -2.45 -4.87
N ALA A 305 1.58 -3.22 -4.58
CA ALA A 305 2.78 -2.79 -3.83
C ALA A 305 3.85 -2.04 -4.64
N ALA A 306 3.77 -2.02 -5.97
CA ALA A 306 4.71 -1.31 -6.84
C ALA A 306 4.03 -0.58 -8.00
N CYS A 307 2.71 -0.38 -7.93
CA CYS A 307 1.92 0.21 -8.99
C CYS A 307 1.17 1.42 -8.49
N GLN A 308 1.33 2.54 -9.21
CA GLN A 308 0.67 3.81 -8.91
C GLN A 308 -0.69 3.93 -9.64
N ASP A 309 -1.10 2.96 -10.45
CA ASP A 309 -2.33 3.02 -11.23
C ASP A 309 -3.38 1.97 -10.81
N VAL A 310 -3.23 1.36 -9.62
CA VAL A 310 -4.11 0.30 -9.12
C VAL A 310 -4.63 0.59 -7.71
N ASN A 311 -5.93 0.33 -7.54
CA ASN A 311 -6.63 0.40 -6.27
C ASN A 311 -6.88 -1.03 -5.77
N THR A 312 -6.67 -1.31 -4.47
CA THR A 312 -6.84 -2.66 -3.92
C THR A 312 -7.58 -2.65 -2.58
N ILE A 313 -8.19 -3.80 -2.26
CA ILE A 313 -8.65 -4.17 -0.92
C ILE A 313 -7.77 -5.33 -0.44
N GLY A 314 -7.12 -5.17 0.71
CA GLY A 314 -6.16 -6.13 1.26
C GLY A 314 -4.83 -6.17 0.51
N GLY A 315 -4.05 -7.23 0.76
CA GLY A 315 -2.68 -7.37 0.26
C GLY A 315 -1.67 -6.46 0.95
N PHE A 316 -0.58 -6.16 0.24
CA PHE A 316 0.44 -5.20 0.65
C PHE A 316 0.20 -3.85 -0.05
N ALA A 317 0.33 -2.78 0.74
CA ALA A 317 0.28 -1.41 0.25
C ALA A 317 1.56 -1.05 -0.52
N ASN A 318 1.46 -0.19 -1.52
CA ASN A 318 2.61 0.52 -2.07
C ASN A 318 2.92 1.73 -1.19
N TRP A 319 3.51 1.50 0.00
CA TRP A 319 3.93 2.59 0.88
C TRP A 319 4.88 3.53 0.11
N VAL A 320 4.43 4.76 -0.16
CA VAL A 320 5.20 5.74 -0.95
C VAL A 320 6.33 6.33 -0.10
N GLN A 321 6.08 6.46 1.20
CA GLN A 321 7.06 6.86 2.20
C GLN A 321 7.43 5.64 3.05
N ASP A 322 7.58 5.80 4.37
CA ASP A 322 7.74 4.66 5.26
C ASP A 322 6.39 3.94 5.49
N ALA A 323 6.46 2.64 5.77
CA ALA A 323 5.30 1.88 6.21
C ALA A 323 4.81 2.43 7.56
N GLU A 324 3.65 3.10 7.55
CA GLU A 324 3.08 3.72 8.73
C GLU A 324 1.70 3.12 9.00
N TYR A 325 1.60 2.37 10.10
CA TYR A 325 0.32 1.85 10.56
C TYR A 325 -0.23 2.73 11.67
N THR A 326 -1.43 3.25 11.45
CA THR A 326 -2.08 4.18 12.35
C THR A 326 -2.38 3.51 13.70
N THR A 327 -2.14 4.19 14.81
CA THR A 327 -2.62 3.72 16.11
C THR A 327 -4.07 4.12 16.33
N CYS A 328 -4.92 3.17 16.72
CA CYS A 328 -6.33 3.44 16.98
C CYS A 328 -6.47 4.44 18.14
N PRO A 329 -7.18 5.57 17.97
CA PRO A 329 -7.31 6.59 19.01
C PRO A 329 -8.16 6.13 20.20
N HIS A 330 -8.91 5.04 20.08
CA HIS A 330 -9.75 4.51 21.14
C HIS A 330 -9.03 3.44 21.98
N CYS A 331 -8.46 2.41 21.36
CA CYS A 331 -7.84 1.29 22.09
C CYS A 331 -6.30 1.33 22.14
N GLY A 332 -5.65 2.24 21.39
CA GLY A 332 -4.19 2.36 21.35
C GLY A 332 -3.46 1.22 20.61
N LYS A 333 -4.18 0.30 19.96
CA LYS A 333 -3.57 -0.77 19.16
C LYS A 333 -3.29 -0.28 17.73
N PRO A 334 -2.25 -0.80 17.06
CA PRO A 334 -2.07 -0.62 15.62
C PRO A 334 -3.31 -1.04 14.84
N MET A 335 -3.70 -0.24 13.86
CA MET A 335 -4.81 -0.50 12.95
C MET A 335 -4.33 -1.41 11.81
N LYS A 336 -5.31 -2.01 11.12
CA LYS A 336 -5.06 -2.99 10.06
C LYS A 336 -5.28 -2.33 8.70
N TYR A 337 -4.28 -2.44 7.83
CA TYR A 337 -4.37 -1.99 6.44
C TYR A 337 -5.52 -2.69 5.73
N LEU A 338 -6.40 -1.88 5.12
CA LEU A 338 -7.61 -2.33 4.44
C LEU A 338 -7.54 -2.10 2.94
N ALA A 339 -7.12 -0.91 2.50
CA ALA A 339 -7.20 -0.53 1.09
C ALA A 339 -6.19 0.56 0.72
N GLN A 340 -5.83 0.60 -0.55
CA GLN A 340 -5.19 1.75 -1.17
C GLN A 340 -6.05 2.30 -2.31
N ILE A 341 -6.10 3.62 -2.41
CA ILE A 341 -6.74 4.36 -3.50
C ILE A 341 -5.71 5.34 -4.06
N GLN A 342 -5.31 5.14 -5.31
CA GLN A 342 -4.41 6.02 -6.04
C GLN A 342 -5.20 7.24 -6.53
N TRP A 343 -4.80 8.44 -6.12
CA TRP A 343 -5.60 9.65 -6.35
C TRP A 343 -5.83 9.94 -7.84
N ASP A 344 -4.79 9.73 -8.63
CA ASP A 344 -4.81 9.93 -10.07
C ASP A 344 -5.78 8.98 -10.81
N THR A 345 -6.16 7.85 -10.21
CA THR A 345 -7.15 6.95 -10.79
C THR A 345 -8.58 7.45 -10.66
N VAL A 346 -8.86 8.32 -9.67
CA VAL A 346 -10.22 8.73 -9.31
C VAL A 346 -10.53 10.18 -9.67
N PHE A 347 -9.53 11.07 -9.75
CA PHE A 347 -9.68 12.36 -10.44
C PHE A 347 -8.32 12.89 -10.91
N ASP A 348 -8.33 13.79 -11.89
CA ASP A 348 -7.12 14.15 -12.64
C ASP A 348 -6.17 15.06 -11.84
N CYS A 349 -4.87 14.94 -12.15
CA CYS A 349 -3.78 15.77 -11.59
C CYS A 349 -3.60 15.70 -10.06
N ALA A 350 -4.17 14.70 -9.39
CA ALA A 350 -3.90 14.43 -7.99
C ALA A 350 -2.82 13.35 -7.86
N GLU A 351 -1.76 13.64 -7.10
CA GLU A 351 -0.64 12.73 -6.87
C GLU A 351 -0.80 12.00 -5.53
N GLY A 352 -0.10 10.87 -5.39
CA GLY A 352 -0.04 10.09 -4.17
C GLY A 352 -1.14 9.04 -4.01
N THR A 353 -1.13 8.43 -2.83
CA THR A 353 -2.01 7.32 -2.46
C THR A 353 -2.73 7.64 -1.17
N LEU A 354 -4.03 7.34 -1.11
CA LEU A 354 -4.82 7.29 0.12
C LEU A 354 -4.83 5.86 0.63
N TYR A 355 -4.22 5.60 1.77
CA TYR A 355 -4.36 4.33 2.48
C TYR A 355 -5.49 4.42 3.48
N VAL A 356 -6.30 3.38 3.52
CA VAL A 356 -7.38 3.20 4.48
C VAL A 356 -6.98 2.05 5.39
N GLU A 357 -7.08 2.28 6.69
CA GLU A 357 -6.92 1.25 7.71
C GLU A 357 -8.14 1.24 8.62
N PHE A 358 -8.34 0.16 9.36
CA PHE A 358 -9.40 0.08 10.34
C PHE A 358 -9.00 -0.67 11.61
N CYS A 359 -9.70 -0.37 12.69
CA CYS A 359 -9.60 -1.10 13.95
C CYS A 359 -10.76 -2.09 14.04
N PRO A 360 -10.50 -3.41 13.94
CA PRO A 360 -11.55 -4.43 14.02
C PRO A 360 -12.32 -4.40 15.35
N ASP A 361 -11.67 -3.95 16.43
CA ASP A 361 -12.26 -3.94 17.78
C ASP A 361 -13.15 -2.71 18.03
N CYS A 362 -12.88 -1.58 17.36
CA CYS A 362 -13.45 -0.28 17.72
C CYS A 362 -14.35 0.35 16.64
N GLN A 363 -14.44 -0.26 15.45
CA GLN A 363 -15.18 0.30 14.32
C GLN A 363 -14.74 1.74 13.96
N ILE A 364 -13.43 1.96 14.02
CA ILE A 364 -12.79 3.22 13.63
C ILE A 364 -11.97 2.95 12.38
N VAL A 365 -12.01 3.88 11.44
CA VAL A 365 -11.18 3.88 10.24
C VAL A 365 -10.24 5.08 10.28
N SER A 366 -9.05 4.89 9.72
CA SER A 366 -8.10 5.96 9.45
C SER A 366 -7.88 6.07 7.95
N MET A 367 -7.64 7.30 7.50
CA MET A 367 -7.26 7.61 6.13
C MET A 367 -6.02 8.49 6.15
N GLN A 368 -4.96 8.02 5.53
CA GLN A 368 -3.70 8.74 5.41
C GLN A 368 -3.30 8.87 3.96
N HIS A 369 -2.80 10.06 3.61
CA HIS A 369 -2.27 10.34 2.29
C HIS A 369 -0.74 10.32 2.36
N GLN A 370 -0.10 9.61 1.42
CA GLN A 370 1.33 9.75 1.17
C GLN A 370 1.58 10.11 -0.30
N GLN A 371 2.61 10.90 -0.54
CA GLN A 371 3.11 11.27 -1.87
C GLN A 371 4.64 11.43 -1.83
N THR A 372 5.26 11.33 -2.99
CA THR A 372 6.72 11.43 -3.19
C THR A 372 7.23 12.87 -3.10
#